data_AF-A0A9D7KIB5-F1
#
_entry.id   AF-A0A9D7KIB5-F1
#
_cell.length_a   1.000
_cell.length_b   1.000
_cell.length_c   1.000
_cell.angle_alpha   90.00
_cell.angle_beta   90.00
_cell.angle_gamma   90.00
#
_symmetry.space_group_name_H-M   'P 1'
#
loop_
_entity.id
_entity.type
_entity.pdbx_description
1 polymer ?
#
loop_
_entity_poly.entity_id
_entity_poly.type
_entity_poly.pdbx_seq_one_letter_code
_entity_poly.pdbx_strand_id
1 'polypeptide(L)' 'MDNLILEYLDEFKTAKMGDFEKLLENFRTREQVKYIVERLLKNKTLIREGRAKGTRYKKGI' A
#
# COMPACT_ATOMS: atom_id res chain seq x y z
N MET A 1 5.72 8.84 -8.42
CA MET A 1 6.28 7.96 -7.37
C MET A 1 5.22 7.13 -6.65
N ASP A 2 4.04 7.69 -6.32
CA ASP A 2 2.90 6.91 -5.76
C ASP A 2 2.35 5.83 -6.71
N ASN A 3 2.75 5.87 -7.99
CA ASN A 3 2.30 4.95 -9.04
C ASN A 3 2.74 3.50 -8.80
N LEU A 4 3.89 3.26 -8.17
CA LEU A 4 4.44 1.92 -7.99
C LEU A 4 3.54 1.03 -7.12
N ILE A 5 2.91 1.61 -6.08
CA ILE A 5 1.94 0.89 -5.24
C ILE A 5 0.72 0.46 -6.06
N LEU A 6 0.28 1.34 -6.97
CA LEU A 6 -0.88 1.06 -7.81
C LEU A 6 -0.56 0.05 -8.90
N GLU A 7 0.58 0.16 -9.58
CA GLU A 7 1.07 -0.82 -10.54
C GLU A 7 1.21 -2.20 -9.90
N TYR A 8 1.82 -2.27 -8.71
CA TYR A 8 1.92 -3.50 -7.93
C TYR A 8 0.54 -4.11 -7.65
N LEU A 9 -0.45 -3.28 -7.29
CA LEU A 9 -1.80 -3.77 -7.03
C LEU A 9 -2.56 -4.15 -8.31
N ASP A 10 -2.19 -3.64 -9.49
CA ASP A 10 -2.76 -4.13 -10.75
C ASP A 10 -2.31 -5.57 -11.03
N GLU A 11 -1.07 -5.90 -10.71
CA GLU A 11 -0.50 -7.23 -10.87
C GLU A 11 -0.98 -8.19 -9.77
N PHE A 12 -0.78 -7.84 -8.49
CA PHE A 12 -0.98 -8.75 -7.36
C PHE A 12 -2.38 -8.67 -6.71
N LYS A 13 -3.21 -7.71 -7.11
CA LYS A 13 -4.58 -7.42 -6.63
C LYS A 13 -4.71 -6.98 -5.17
N THR A 14 -3.93 -7.56 -4.26
CA THR A 14 -3.87 -7.20 -2.85
C THR A 14 -2.44 -7.27 -2.32
N ALA A 15 -2.14 -6.47 -1.31
CA ALA A 15 -0.81 -6.40 -0.70
C ALA A 15 -0.89 -6.19 0.81
N LYS A 16 0.12 -6.63 1.55
CA LYS A 16 0.36 -6.24 2.94
C LYS A 16 1.28 -5.02 3.00
N MET A 17 1.34 -4.36 4.16
CA MET A 17 2.29 -3.24 4.38
C MET A 17 3.74 -3.66 4.08
N GLY A 18 4.14 -4.87 4.51
CA GLY A 18 5.49 -5.37 4.25
C GLY A 18 5.83 -5.55 2.77
N ASP A 19 4.83 -5.75 1.90
CA ASP A 19 5.06 -5.82 0.46
C ASP A 19 5.38 -4.42 -0.10
N PHE A 20 4.69 -3.38 0.39
CA PHE A 20 5.00 -1.99 0.04
C PHE A 20 6.33 -1.50 0.62
N GLU A 21 6.67 -1.93 1.84
CA GLU A 21 7.97 -1.65 2.46
C GLU A 21 9.09 -2.18 1.58
N LYS A 22 9.00 -3.45 1.13
CA LYS A 22 9.97 -4.05 0.21
C LYS A 22 10.00 -3.38 -1.16
N LEU A 23 8.83 -3.08 -1.74
CA LEU A 23 8.73 -2.43 -3.04
C LEU A 23 9.45 -1.06 -3.08
N LEU A 24 9.47 -0.35 -1.95
CA LEU A 24 9.97 1.01 -1.86
C LEU A 24 11.24 1.15 -1.01
N GLU A 25 11.85 0.04 -0.56
CA GLU A 25 12.94 0.05 0.44
C GLU A 25 14.17 0.88 0.03
N ASN A 26 14.45 0.97 -1.28
CA ASN A 26 15.58 1.74 -1.81
C ASN A 26 15.31 3.25 -1.89
N PHE A 27 14.06 3.69 -1.72
CA PHE A 27 13.65 5.07 -1.94
C PHE A 27 12.94 5.69 -0.74
N ARG A 28 12.42 4.86 0.17
CA ARG A 28 11.54 5.28 1.26
C ARG A 28 11.82 4.50 2.54
N THR A 29 11.78 5.21 3.66
CA THR A 29 11.75 4.56 4.97
C THR A 29 10.38 3.95 5.22
N ARG A 30 10.30 3.04 6.20
CA ARG A 30 9.05 2.43 6.64
C ARG A 30 8.00 3.46 7.03
N GLU A 31 8.39 4.51 7.74
CA GLU A 31 7.50 5.60 8.17
C GLU A 31 6.94 6.36 6.96
N GLN A 32 7.78 6.58 5.94
CA GLN A 32 7.35 7.24 4.70
C GLN A 32 6.40 6.35 3.90
N VAL A 33 6.67 5.05 3.80
CA VAL A 33 5.75 4.08 3.17
C VAL A 33 4.40 4.08 3.89
N LYS A 34 4.41 4.01 5.21
CA LYS A 34 3.19 4.08 6.03
C LYS A 34 2.41 5.37 5.78
N TYR A 35 3.09 6.52 5.77
CA TYR A 35 2.46 7.81 5.48
C TYR A 35 1.81 7.84 4.09
N ILE A 36 2.48 7.31 3.06
CA ILE A 36 1.93 7.23 1.70
C ILE A 36 0.68 6.34 1.69
N VAL A 37 0.73 5.16 2.28
CA VAL A 37 -0.41 4.23 2.35
C VAL A 37 -1.58 4.86 3.11
N GLU A 38 -1.34 5.52 4.23
CA GLU A 38 -2.38 6.22 5.00
C GLU A 38 -3.02 7.36 4.20
N ARG A 39 -2.23 8.13 3.46
CA ARG A 39 -2.74 9.17 2.54
C ARG A 39 -3.61 8.56 1.44
N LEU A 40 -3.20 7.42 0.87
CA LEU A 40 -3.96 6.70 -0.16
C LEU A 40 -5.22 6.01 0.39
N LEU A 41 -5.28 5.68 1.68
CA LEU A 41 -6.52 5.25 2.32
C LEU A 41 -7.47 6.44 2.52
N LYS A 42 -6.94 7.58 2.95
CA LYS A 42 -7.72 8.79 3.23
C LYS A 42 -8.41 9.33 1.98
N ASN A 43 -7.75 9.27 0.82
CA ASN A 43 -8.33 9.70 -0.45
C ASN A 43 -9.12 8.59 -1.18
N LYS A 44 -9.34 7.44 -0.52
CA LYS A 44 -10.04 6.26 -1.06
C LYS A 44 -9.38 5.62 -2.30
N THR A 45 -8.14 5.97 -2.64
CA THR A 45 -7.37 5.28 -3.69
C THR A 45 -7.00 3.86 -3.27
N LEU A 46 -6.86 3.60 -1.98
CA LEU A 46 -6.74 2.27 -1.40
C LEU A 46 -7.92 1.96 -0.48
N ILE A 47 -8.25 0.67 -0.41
CA ILE A 47 -9.18 0.11 0.56
C ILE A 47 -8.39 -0.86 1.45
N ARG A 48 -8.60 -0.75 2.77
CA ARG A 48 -8.07 -1.69 3.76
C ARG A 48 -9.07 -2.80 4.00
N GLU A 49 -8.62 -4.05 3.87
CA GLU A 49 -9.39 -5.25 4.18
C GLU A 49 -8.75 -6.05 5.32
N GLY A 50 -9.59 -6.74 6.11
CA GLY A 50 -9.14 -7.55 7.23
C GLY A 50 -8.82 -6.76 8.51
N ARG A 51 -8.41 -7.49 9.56
CA ARG A 51 -8.08 -6.93 10.89
C ARG A 51 -6.71 -7.41 11.35
N ALA A 52 -5.97 -6.55 12.06
CA ALA A 52 -4.65 -6.84 12.63
C ALA A 52 -3.67 -7.50 11.63
N LYS A 53 -3.17 -8.71 11.94
CA LYS A 53 -2.22 -9.47 11.11
C LYS A 53 -2.75 -9.86 9.73
N GLY A 54 -4.07 -9.85 9.55
CA GLY A 54 -4.75 -10.11 8.27
C GLY A 54 -5.00 -8.87 7.44
N THR A 55 -4.46 -7.70 7.82
CA THR A 55 -4.65 -6.46 7.06
C THR A 55 -4.03 -6.59 5.67
N ARG A 56 -4.86 -6.39 4.64
CA ARG A 56 -4.47 -6.28 3.24
C ARG A 56 -4.98 -4.96 2.66
N TYR A 57 -4.34 -4.51 1.60
CA TYR A 57 -4.68 -3.29 0.87
C TYR A 57 -4.97 -3.66 -0.58
N LYS A 58 -6.01 -3.06 -1.15
CA LYS A 58 -6.40 -3.18 -2.56
C LYS A 58 -6.71 -1.80 -3.14
N LYS A 59 -6.75 -1.67 -4.46
CA LYS A 59 -7.22 -0.44 -5.10
C LYS A 59 -8.67 -0.14 -4.71
N GLY A 60 -8.95 1.12 -4.39
CA GLY A 60 -10.30 1.65 -4.37
C GLY A 60 -10.78 1.90 -5.79
N ILE A 61 -12.08 1.69 -5.99
CA ILE A 61 -12.79 2.01 -7.23
C ILE A 61 -13.09 3.51 -7.25
#